data_AF-A0A838AAR2-F1
#
_entry.id   AF-A0A838AAR2-F1
#
_cell.length_a   1.000
_cell.length_b   1.000
_cell.length_c   1.000
_cell.angle_alpha   90.00
_cell.angle_beta   90.00
_cell.angle_gamma   90.00
#
_symmetry.space_group_name_H-M   'P 1'
#
loop_
_entity.id
_entity.type
_entity.pdbx_description
1 polymer ?
#
loop_
_entity_poly.entity_id
_entity_poly.type
_entity_poly.pdbx_seq_one_letter_code
_entity_poly.pdbx_strand_id
1 'polypeptide(L)'
;MAYDEGTLGWWMDQRRGELELTWDQVAERARLSTQTLYEAAAGKRNLRTVNRRKVERALRWDTRSIDAILRGGVPVPADPDLDDDEMIPRDKTEEMIVTHESSTRAQKLRALRDYRRQVAAAKKALQERSNNPPKEQSG
;
A
#
# COMPACT_ATOMS: atom_id res chain seq x y z
N MET A 1 20.07 -11.03 13.32
CA MET A 1 19.07 -11.93 13.93
C MET A 1 18.82 -13.01 12.90
N ALA A 2 19.14 -14.27 13.20
CA ALA A 2 18.83 -15.37 12.30
C ALA A 2 17.40 -15.84 12.61
N TYR A 3 16.57 -15.97 11.57
CA TYR A 3 15.23 -16.51 11.67
C TYR A 3 15.26 -17.98 11.25
N ASP A 4 14.42 -18.81 11.86
CA ASP A 4 14.28 -20.21 11.45
C ASP A 4 13.74 -20.29 10.02
N GLU A 5 14.26 -21.22 9.23
CA GLU A 5 13.88 -21.40 7.83
C GLU A 5 12.37 -21.63 7.68
N GLY A 6 11.77 -21.02 6.66
CA GLY A 6 10.34 -21.10 6.39
C GLY A 6 9.47 -20.17 7.24
N THR A 7 10.00 -19.51 8.28
CA THR A 7 9.25 -18.51 9.04
C THR A 7 9.05 -17.22 8.26
N LEU A 8 8.09 -16.38 8.70
CA LEU A 8 7.86 -15.06 8.12
C LEU A 8 9.13 -14.20 8.14
N GLY A 9 9.86 -14.18 9.26
CA GLY A 9 11.11 -13.42 9.35
C GLY A 9 12.18 -13.89 8.36
N TRP A 10 12.30 -15.21 8.15
CA TRP A 10 13.25 -15.77 7.20
C TRP A 10 12.93 -15.36 5.76
N TRP A 11 11.67 -15.51 5.33
CA TRP A 11 11.25 -15.09 3.99
C TRP A 11 11.42 -13.59 3.77
N MET A 12 11.10 -12.77 4.78
CA MET A 12 11.30 -11.33 4.71
C MET A 12 12.79 -10.96 4.58
N ASP A 13 13.68 -11.67 5.29
CA ASP A 13 15.12 -11.44 5.25
C ASP A 13 15.73 -11.83 3.90
N GLN A 14 15.30 -12.95 3.32
CA GLN A 14 15.68 -13.36 1.96
C GLN A 14 15.22 -12.32 0.93
N ARG A 15 13.94 -11.97 0.94
CA ARG A 15 13.36 -11.08 -0.06
C ARG A 15 13.92 -9.66 0.01
N ARG A 16 14.15 -9.11 1.21
CA ARG A 16 14.80 -7.79 1.32
C ARG A 16 16.23 -7.84 0.78
N GLY A 17 16.93 -8.97 0.93
CA GLY A 17 18.27 -9.18 0.38
C GLY A 17 18.26 -9.17 -1.14
N GLU A 18 17.32 -9.89 -1.76
CA GLU A 18 17.09 -9.86 -3.22
C GLU A 18 16.76 -8.46 -3.75
N LEU A 19 16.05 -7.65 -2.95
CA LEU A 19 15.64 -6.29 -3.30
C LEU A 19 16.67 -5.21 -2.88
N GLU A 20 17.79 -5.62 -2.28
CA GLU A 20 18.83 -4.74 -1.73
C GLU A 20 18.29 -3.70 -0.72
N LEU A 21 17.34 -4.12 0.13
CA LEU A 21 16.69 -3.26 1.12
C LEU A 21 17.19 -3.52 2.55
N THR A 22 17.30 -2.44 3.30
CA THR A 22 17.42 -2.49 4.76
C THR A 22 16.04 -2.68 5.41
N TRP A 23 16.02 -3.16 6.66
CA TRP A 23 14.79 -3.29 7.44
C TRP A 23 14.05 -1.94 7.60
N ASP A 24 14.79 -0.84 7.76
CA ASP A 24 14.22 0.50 7.87
C ASP A 24 13.53 0.93 6.56
N GLN A 25 14.14 0.63 5.41
CA GLN A 25 13.53 0.92 4.11
C GLN A 25 12.25 0.10 3.88
N VAL A 26 12.24 -1.17 4.30
CA VAL A 26 11.01 -1.99 4.23
C VAL A 26 9.93 -1.42 5.13
N ALA A 27 10.27 -1.00 6.35
CA ALA A 27 9.34 -0.39 7.30
C ALA A 27 8.76 0.92 6.77
N GLU A 28 9.62 1.78 6.19
CA GLU A 28 9.23 3.04 5.54
C GLU A 28 8.25 2.78 4.39
N ARG A 29 8.58 1.86 3.47
CA ARG A 29 7.70 1.48 2.34
C ARG A 29 6.37 0.92 2.81
N ALA A 30 6.38 0.12 3.88
CA ALA A 30 5.17 -0.42 4.49
C ALA A 30 4.40 0.63 5.32
N ARG A 31 4.97 1.81 5.60
CA ARG A 31 4.45 2.82 6.53
C ARG A 31 4.14 2.22 7.91
N LEU A 32 5.09 1.43 8.42
CA LEU A 32 5.07 0.83 9.75
C LEU A 32 6.31 1.28 10.52
N SER A 33 6.27 1.17 11.86
CA SER A 33 7.50 1.35 12.64
C SER A 33 8.43 0.15 12.43
N THR A 34 9.74 0.41 12.40
CA THR A 34 10.78 -0.63 12.34
C THR A 34 10.57 -1.69 13.43
N GLN A 35 10.21 -1.26 14.65
CA GLN A 35 9.90 -2.17 15.75
C GLN A 35 8.70 -3.09 15.45
N THR A 36 7.61 -2.57 14.89
CA THR A 36 6.44 -3.38 14.52
C THR A 36 6.82 -4.44 13.49
N LEU A 37 7.68 -4.07 12.53
CA LEU A 37 8.14 -4.97 11.49
C LEU A 37 9.04 -6.08 12.06
N TYR A 38 9.97 -5.74 12.95
CA TYR A 38 10.81 -6.72 13.65
C TYR A 38 10.01 -7.66 14.55
N GLU A 39 9.05 -7.15 15.31
CA GLU A 39 8.16 -7.99 16.15
C GLU A 39 7.33 -8.95 15.31
N ALA A 40 6.90 -8.54 14.12
CA ALA A 40 6.20 -9.40 13.18
C ALA A 40 7.12 -10.47 12.58
N ALA A 41 8.32 -10.09 12.13
CA ALA A 41 9.32 -11.01 11.59
C ALA A 41 9.74 -12.07 12.63
N ALA A 42 9.87 -11.67 13.90
CA ALA A 42 10.18 -12.56 15.01
C ALA A 42 8.98 -13.40 15.50
N GLY A 43 7.80 -13.30 14.87
CA GLY A 43 6.59 -14.03 15.27
C GLY A 43 5.96 -13.56 16.60
N LYS A 44 6.48 -12.48 17.22
CA LYS A 44 6.00 -11.94 18.50
C LYS A 44 4.71 -11.16 18.35
N ARG A 45 4.47 -10.59 17.17
CA ARG A 45 3.27 -9.79 16.86
C ARG A 45 2.59 -10.31 15.61
N ASN A 46 1.30 -10.58 15.73
CA ASN A 46 0.48 -10.89 14.58
C ASN A 46 0.02 -9.58 13.88
N LEU A 47 0.39 -9.41 12.60
CA LEU A 47 -0.02 -8.23 11.83
C LEU A 47 -1.51 -8.33 11.46
N ARG A 48 -2.24 -7.22 11.64
CA ARG A 48 -3.58 -7.05 11.08
C ARG A 48 -3.55 -7.13 9.55
N THR A 49 -4.64 -7.55 8.93
CA THR A 49 -4.77 -7.73 7.47
C THR A 49 -4.27 -6.54 6.65
N VAL A 50 -4.60 -5.31 7.07
CA VAL A 50 -4.15 -4.08 6.39
C VAL A 50 -2.63 -3.93 6.43
N ASN A 51 -2.00 -4.29 7.56
CA ASN A 51 -0.55 -4.20 7.70
C ASN A 51 0.17 -5.34 6.98
N ARG A 52 -0.44 -6.53 6.89
CA ARG A 52 0.08 -7.62 6.04
C ARG A 52 0.19 -7.17 4.58
N ARG A 53 -0.89 -6.61 4.02
CA ARG A 53 -0.89 -6.09 2.62
C ARG A 53 0.17 -5.00 2.39
N LYS A 54 0.38 -4.13 3.37
CA LYS A 54 1.44 -3.10 3.29
C LYS A 54 2.83 -3.71 3.23
N VAL A 55 3.08 -4.77 4.01
CA VAL A 55 4.35 -5.50 4.00
C VAL A 55 4.53 -6.30 2.71
N GLU A 56 3.48 -6.99 2.24
CA GLU A 56 3.48 -7.70 0.95
C GLU A 56 3.87 -6.77 -0.19
N ARG A 57 3.25 -5.60 -0.27
CA ARG A 57 3.60 -4.57 -1.25
C ARG A 57 5.03 -4.04 -1.07
N ALA A 58 5.46 -3.77 0.17
CA ALA A 58 6.81 -3.27 0.43
C ALA A 58 7.91 -4.25 -0.01
N LEU A 59 7.62 -5.56 0.07
CA LEU A 59 8.51 -6.65 -0.34
C LEU A 59 8.22 -7.19 -1.75
N ARG A 60 7.33 -6.53 -2.50
CA ARG A 60 6.92 -6.95 -3.85
C ARG A 60 6.54 -8.43 -3.88
N TRP A 61 5.65 -8.80 -2.98
CA TRP A 61 4.99 -10.10 -2.95
C TRP A 61 3.54 -9.96 -3.38
N ASP A 62 3.02 -11.02 -3.99
CA ASP A 62 1.60 -11.13 -4.32
C ASP A 62 0.74 -11.03 -3.05
N THR A 63 -0.52 -10.63 -3.24
CA THR A 63 -1.47 -10.51 -2.14
C THR A 63 -1.67 -11.87 -1.47
N ARG A 64 -1.72 -11.89 -0.13
CA ARG A 64 -1.83 -13.12 0.69
C ARG A 64 -0.56 -13.98 0.75
N SER A 65 0.57 -13.53 0.22
CA SER A 65 1.86 -14.23 0.41
C SER A 65 2.23 -14.41 1.89
N ILE A 66 1.91 -13.43 2.75
CA ILE A 66 2.12 -13.59 4.20
C ILE A 66 1.19 -14.66 4.77
N ASP A 67 -0.06 -14.73 4.30
CA ASP A 67 -0.98 -15.78 4.73
C ASP A 67 -0.51 -17.17 4.27
N ALA A 68 0.08 -17.26 3.09
CA ALA A 68 0.69 -18.50 2.58
C ALA A 68 1.85 -18.93 3.48
N ILE A 69 2.78 -18.03 3.81
CA ILE A 69 3.90 -18.31 4.72
C ILE A 69 3.40 -18.78 6.09
N LEU A 70 2.42 -18.08 6.67
CA LEU A 70 1.88 -18.43 7.99
C LEU A 70 1.16 -19.79 8.01
N ARG A 71 0.79 -20.34 6.84
CA ARG A 71 0.26 -21.70 6.68
C ARG A 71 1.36 -22.73 6.35
N GLY A 72 2.64 -22.36 6.40
CA GLY A 72 3.76 -23.21 6.03
C GLY A 72 4.03 -23.29 4.52
N GLY A 73 3.41 -22.40 3.74
CA GLY A 73 3.68 -22.26 2.31
C GLY A 73 4.84 -21.30 2.02
N VAL A 74 4.99 -20.94 0.75
CA VAL A 74 6.01 -20.02 0.25
C VAL A 74 5.38 -18.73 -0.28
N PRO A 75 6.05 -17.57 -0.19
CA PRO A 75 5.56 -16.33 -0.80
C PRO A 75 5.69 -16.38 -2.32
N VAL A 76 4.82 -15.66 -3.01
CA VAL A 76 4.90 -15.50 -4.46
C VAL A 76 5.43 -14.09 -4.75
N PRO A 77 6.54 -13.93 -5.49
CA PRO A 77 6.98 -12.63 -5.99
C PRO A 77 5.84 -11.97 -6.78
N ALA A 78 5.53 -10.71 -6.49
CA ALA A 78 4.65 -9.93 -7.34
C ALA A 78 5.36 -9.65 -8.67
N ASP A 79 4.60 -9.72 -9.76
CA ASP A 79 5.05 -9.21 -11.04
C ASP A 79 5.21 -7.68 -10.94
N PRO A 80 6.38 -7.11 -11.25
CA PRO A 80 6.59 -5.66 -11.20
C PRO A 80 5.62 -4.86 -12.08
N ASP A 81 4.98 -5.49 -13.06
CA ASP A 81 3.96 -4.87 -13.90
C ASP A 81 2.56 -4.81 -13.24
N LEU A 82 2.36 -5.52 -12.11
CA LEU A 82 1.10 -5.59 -11.36
C LEU A 82 1.05 -4.68 -10.11
N ASP A 83 2.11 -3.94 -9.81
CA ASP A 83 2.14 -2.91 -8.75
C ASP A 83 1.33 -1.67 -9.18
N ASP A 84 0.00 -1.80 -9.22
CA ASP A 84 -0.92 -0.75 -9.64
C ASP A 84 -2.05 -0.51 -8.61
N ASP A 85 -1.68 -0.35 -7.32
CA ASP A 85 -2.55 0.36 -6.35
C ASP A 85 -3.01 1.74 -6.92
N GLU A 86 -2.26 2.25 -7.90
CA GLU A 86 -2.58 3.44 -8.64
C GLU A 86 -3.67 3.24 -9.71
N MET A 87 -3.72 2.10 -10.42
CA MET A 87 -4.81 1.75 -11.36
C MET A 87 -5.99 1.02 -10.73
N ILE A 88 -6.00 0.72 -9.43
CA ILE A 88 -7.22 0.25 -8.76
C ILE A 88 -8.23 1.42 -8.67
N PRO A 89 -9.41 1.32 -9.30
CA PRO A 89 -10.44 2.34 -9.20
C PRO A 89 -11.00 2.43 -7.77
N ARG A 90 -11.13 3.64 -7.25
CA ARG A 90 -11.76 3.90 -5.93
C ARG A 90 -13.22 4.32 -6.04
N ASP A 91 -13.62 4.81 -7.21
CA ASP A 91 -14.97 5.21 -7.53
C ASP A 91 -15.28 4.98 -9.01
N LYS A 92 -16.52 5.29 -9.41
CA LYS A 92 -17.02 5.11 -10.78
C LYS A 92 -16.26 5.94 -11.81
N THR A 93 -15.75 7.11 -11.44
CA THR A 93 -14.98 7.98 -12.33
C THR A 93 -13.59 7.38 -12.57
N GLU A 94 -12.93 6.90 -11.53
CA GLU A 94 -11.65 6.19 -11.66
C GLU A 94 -11.82 4.90 -12.50
N GLU A 95 -12.96 4.22 -12.40
CA GLU A 95 -13.26 3.00 -13.16
C GLU A 95 -13.34 3.29 -14.65
N MET A 96 -14.00 4.38 -15.04
CA MET A 96 -14.02 4.85 -16.43
C MET A 96 -12.63 5.20 -16.96
N ILE A 97 -11.78 5.80 -16.13
CA ILE A 97 -10.40 6.15 -16.52
C ILE A 97 -9.57 4.89 -16.78
N VAL A 98 -9.66 3.90 -15.88
CA VAL A 98 -8.88 2.65 -15.93
C VAL A 98 -9.31 1.76 -17.09
N THR A 99 -10.62 1.67 -17.35
CA THR A 99 -11.20 0.79 -18.37
C THR A 99 -11.15 1.39 -19.78
N HIS A 100 -10.71 2.65 -19.95
CA HIS A 100 -10.69 3.31 -21.25
C HIS A 100 -9.72 2.62 -22.23
N GLU A 101 -10.26 1.93 -23.22
CA GLU A 101 -9.51 1.03 -24.12
C GLU A 101 -8.50 1.77 -25.02
N SER A 102 -8.78 3.03 -25.38
CA SER A 102 -7.90 3.85 -26.24
C SER A 102 -6.74 4.53 -25.51
N SER A 103 -6.65 4.42 -24.18
CA SER A 103 -5.56 5.03 -23.41
C SER A 103 -4.45 4.05 -23.08
N THR A 104 -3.22 4.50 -23.26
CA THR A 104 -2.04 3.82 -22.73
C THR A 104 -2.06 3.85 -21.20
N ARG A 105 -1.34 2.92 -20.57
CA ARG A 105 -1.19 2.86 -19.11
C ARG A 105 -0.72 4.19 -18.51
N ALA A 106 0.28 4.83 -19.11
CA ALA A 106 0.80 6.12 -18.66
C ALA A 106 -0.28 7.24 -18.70
N GLN A 107 -1.13 7.23 -19.72
CA GLN A 107 -2.25 8.18 -19.84
C GLN A 107 -3.30 7.94 -18.74
N LYS A 108 -3.64 6.68 -18.45
CA LYS A 108 -4.57 6.31 -17.38
C LYS A 108 -4.05 6.74 -16.01
N LEU A 109 -2.78 6.46 -15.72
CA LEU A 109 -2.15 6.85 -14.46
C LEU A 109 -2.13 8.37 -14.26
N ARG A 110 -1.80 9.13 -15.31
CA ARG A 110 -1.84 10.60 -15.25
C ARG A 110 -3.26 11.10 -14.92
N ALA A 111 -4.26 10.58 -15.61
CA ALA A 111 -5.66 10.95 -15.38
C ALA A 111 -6.13 10.60 -13.95
N LEU A 112 -5.76 9.42 -13.43
CA LEU A 112 -6.07 9.03 -12.05
C LEU A 112 -5.43 9.95 -11.01
N ARG A 113 -4.16 10.33 -11.20
CA ARG A 113 -3.46 11.27 -10.31
C ARG A 113 -4.13 12.64 -10.29
N ASP A 114 -4.49 13.15 -11.46
CA ASP A 114 -5.13 14.46 -11.62
C ASP A 114 -6.53 14.47 -10.98
N TYR A 115 -7.33 13.43 -11.21
CA TYR A 115 -8.65 13.29 -10.59
C TYR A 115 -8.56 13.20 -9.06
N ARG A 116 -7.69 12.35 -8.52
CA ARG A 116 -7.50 12.19 -7.06
C ARG A 116 -7.08 13.50 -6.39
N ARG A 117 -6.24 14.29 -7.06
CA ARG A 117 -5.84 15.63 -6.58
C ARG A 117 -7.03 16.57 -6.49
N GLN A 118 -7.89 16.58 -7.49
CA GLN A 118 -9.10 17.42 -7.51
C GLN A 118 -10.08 17.02 -6.40
N VAL A 119 -10.34 15.72 -6.23
CA VAL A 119 -11.22 15.22 -5.16
C VAL A 119 -10.69 15.60 -3.77
N ALA A 120 -9.38 15.46 -3.55
CA ALA A 120 -8.77 15.85 -2.28
C ALA A 120 -8.90 17.36 -2.00
N ALA A 121 -8.69 18.19 -3.03
CA ALA A 121 -8.86 19.64 -2.92
C ALA A 121 -10.31 20.04 -2.62
N ALA A 122 -11.27 19.44 -3.33
CA ALA A 122 -12.69 19.68 -3.10
C ALA A 122 -13.14 19.28 -1.69
N LYS A 123 -12.69 18.11 -1.21
CA LYS A 123 -12.97 17.64 0.14
C LYS A 123 -12.39 18.57 1.20
N LYS A 124 -11.16 19.07 1.00
CA LYS A 124 -10.53 20.05 1.88
C LYS A 124 -11.33 21.36 1.93
N ALA A 125 -11.73 21.89 0.78
CA ALA A 125 -12.53 23.12 0.71
C ALA A 125 -13.90 22.98 1.40
N LEU A 126 -14.55 21.82 1.27
CA LEU A 126 -15.81 21.52 1.95
C LEU A 126 -15.61 21.51 3.48
N GLN A 127 -14.53 20.89 3.96
CA GLN A 127 -14.19 20.84 5.37
C GLN A 127 -13.90 22.24 5.94
N GLU A 128 -13.16 23.08 5.21
CA GLU A 128 -12.85 24.46 5.62
C GLU A 128 -14.11 25.32 5.72
N ARG A 129 -15.06 25.18 4.77
CA ARG A 129 -16.36 25.84 4.84
C ARG A 129 -17.20 25.35 6.01
N SER A 130 -17.18 24.05 6.31
CA SER A 130 -17.87 23.49 7.47
C SER A 130 -17.29 23.98 8.79
N ASN A 131 -15.97 24.19 8.85
CA ASN A 131 -15.27 24.62 10.07
C ASN A 131 -15.35 26.14 10.31
N ASN A 132 -15.58 26.94 9.26
CA ASN A 132 -15.68 28.39 9.36
C ASN A 132 -16.95 28.86 8.63
N PRO A 133 -18.15 28.64 9.21
CA PRO A 133 -19.40 29.09 8.62
C PRO A 133 -19.38 30.61 8.47
N PRO A 134 -19.91 31.16 7.37
CA PRO A 134 -19.94 32.60 7.16
C PRO A 134 -20.69 33.26 8.32
N LYS A 135 -20.08 34.27 8.94
CA LYS A 135 -20.75 35.09 9.95
C LYS A 135 -21.96 35.73 9.28
N GLU A 136 -23.15 35.26 9.63
CA GLU A 136 -24.39 35.95 9.27
C GLU A 136 -24.27 37.37 9.84
N GLN A 137 -24.13 38.35 8.94
CA GLN A 137 -24.30 39.74 9.32
C GLN A 137 -25.78 39.92 9.62
N SER A 138 -26.14 39.79 10.90
CA SER A 138 -27.42 40.28 11.41
C SER A 138 -27.44 41.79 11.23
N GLY A 139 -28.18 42.22 10.21
CA GLY A 139 -28.69 43.59 10.10
C GLY A 139 -29.87 43.82 11.01
#